data_AF-A0A127AX98-F1
#
_entry.id   AF-A0A127AX98-F1
#
_cell.length_a   1.000
_cell.length_b   1.000
_cell.length_c   1.000
_cell.angle_alpha   90.00
_cell.angle_beta   90.00
_cell.angle_gamma   90.00
#
_symmetry.space_group_name_H-M   'P 1'
#
loop_
_entity.id
_entity.type
_entity.pdbx_description
1 polymer ?
#
loop_
_entity_poly.entity_id
_entity_poly.type
_entity_poly.pdbx_seq_one_letter_code
_entity_poly.pdbx_strand_id
1 'polypeptide(L)'
;ALGHWKHGGIVGVFGYGGGIVGRYSDLPKRFPGVEHFHTLRVAQPSGMYYTTKNLRDLMDLWAKYGSGITNFHGSTGDLIFIGTSTENLEPLFWDLTHDLKQDLGGSGSNLRTPSCCLGESRCEWSCFDTQHICYALTMHYQDEIHRPAFPYKFKFKFSGCPNDCVAAIGRSDFAVIGTWKDDIQIDQAAVKEYVAGNDRYPSNGGAHKDGDWGPFDLQKEVIDICPTECMWMEGGELKIDNSECNRCMHCINVMP
;
A
#
# COMPACT_ATOMS: atom_id res chain seq x y z
N ALA A 1 21.97 12.12 -14.44
CA ALA A 1 22.63 12.90 -13.37
C ALA A 1 23.48 11.94 -12.53
N LEU A 2 24.67 12.35 -12.09
CA LEU A 2 25.52 11.56 -11.19
C LEU A 2 25.06 11.76 -9.73
N GLY A 3 25.04 10.71 -8.90
CA GLY A 3 24.74 10.83 -7.47
C GLY A 3 25.99 11.16 -6.64
N HIS A 4 25.86 12.05 -5.65
CA HIS A 4 26.96 12.52 -4.78
C HIS A 4 26.87 11.94 -3.37
N TRP A 5 26.72 10.62 -3.31
CA TRP A 5 26.67 9.87 -2.07
C TRP A 5 27.66 8.71 -2.13
N LYS A 6 28.40 8.47 -1.04
CA LYS A 6 29.27 7.31 -0.92
C LYS A 6 28.44 6.01 -0.98
N HIS A 7 29.12 4.94 -1.41
CA HIS A 7 28.55 3.60 -1.39
C HIS A 7 28.27 3.13 0.04
N GLY A 8 27.06 2.59 0.27
CA GLY A 8 26.69 1.94 1.53
C GLY A 8 26.70 2.85 2.77
N GLY A 9 26.79 2.22 3.93
CA GLY A 9 26.74 2.85 5.26
C GLY A 9 26.01 1.94 6.24
N ILE A 10 26.71 1.47 7.27
CA ILE A 10 26.16 0.58 8.30
C ILE A 10 26.04 1.37 9.60
N VAL A 11 24.80 1.64 10.00
CA VAL A 11 24.42 2.34 11.23
C VAL A 11 23.09 1.74 11.68
N GLY A 12 22.77 1.86 12.96
CA GLY A 12 21.56 1.26 13.53
C GLY A 12 21.34 1.70 14.97
N VAL A 13 20.40 1.02 15.63
CA VAL A 13 20.13 1.12 17.07
C VAL A 13 20.30 -0.25 17.70
N PHE A 14 20.70 -0.31 18.97
CA PHE A 14 20.93 -1.56 19.67
C PHE A 14 19.66 -2.41 19.74
N GLY A 15 19.86 -3.73 19.62
CA GLY A 15 18.77 -4.71 19.61
C GLY A 15 18.22 -5.03 18.21
N TYR A 16 18.37 -4.12 17.24
CA TYR A 16 17.88 -4.28 15.86
C TYR A 16 19.03 -4.35 14.84
N GLY A 17 18.88 -5.21 13.84
CA GLY A 17 19.83 -5.36 12.73
C GLY A 17 19.41 -4.60 11.45
N GLY A 18 18.36 -3.79 11.52
CA GLY A 18 17.78 -3.08 10.38
C GLY A 18 16.94 -1.87 10.79
N GLY A 19 16.25 -1.27 9.81
CA GLY A 19 15.36 -0.12 9.96
C GLY A 19 15.99 1.23 9.60
N ILE A 20 17.32 1.31 9.56
CA ILE A 20 18.05 2.54 9.23
C ILE A 20 18.97 2.27 8.03
N VAL A 21 19.04 3.22 7.10
CA VAL A 21 19.94 3.17 5.94
C VAL A 21 21.00 4.26 6.10
N GLY A 22 22.22 3.84 6.39
CA GLY A 22 23.37 4.74 6.45
C GLY A 22 23.69 5.34 5.08
N ARG A 23 23.97 6.63 5.07
CA ARG A 23 24.31 7.40 3.88
C ARG A 23 25.23 8.55 4.27
N TYR A 24 26.25 8.78 3.44
CA TYR A 24 27.28 9.79 3.65
C TYR A 24 27.57 10.53 2.35
N SER A 25 27.73 11.84 2.41
CA SER A 25 28.13 12.65 1.24
C SER A 25 29.55 12.28 0.79
N ASP A 26 29.79 12.27 -0.53
CA ASP A 26 31.14 12.15 -1.10
C ASP A 26 31.88 13.50 -1.12
N LEU A 27 31.21 14.60 -0.77
CA LEU A 27 31.73 15.97 -0.74
C LEU A 27 31.55 16.65 0.64
N PRO A 28 31.99 16.03 1.76
CA PRO A 28 31.68 16.51 3.11
C PRO A 28 32.26 17.89 3.43
N LYS A 29 33.43 18.24 2.88
CA LYS A 29 34.02 19.59 3.07
C LYS A 29 33.20 20.70 2.41
N ARG A 30 32.52 20.38 1.30
CA ARG A 30 31.68 21.35 0.56
C ARG A 30 30.27 21.41 1.14
N PHE A 31 29.75 20.28 1.62
CA PHE A 31 28.40 20.15 2.16
C PHE A 31 28.43 19.47 3.55
N PRO A 32 28.97 20.14 4.58
CA PRO A 32 29.15 19.54 5.90
C PRO A 32 27.83 19.16 6.57
N GLY A 33 26.73 19.88 6.30
CA GLY A 33 25.40 19.59 6.86
C GLY A 33 24.77 18.27 6.39
N VAL A 34 25.37 17.59 5.40
CA VAL A 34 24.94 16.27 4.92
C VAL A 34 26.10 15.28 4.88
N GLU A 35 27.16 15.52 5.66
CA GLU A 35 28.25 14.55 5.83
C GLU A 35 27.68 13.19 6.29
N HIS A 36 26.78 13.22 7.28
CA HIS A 36 25.87 12.13 7.61
C HIS A 36 24.45 12.52 7.17
N PHE A 37 23.76 11.61 6.49
CA PHE A 37 22.39 11.87 6.03
C PHE A 37 21.55 10.59 6.04
N HIS A 38 21.50 9.95 7.20
CA HIS A 38 20.89 8.62 7.35
C HIS A 38 19.38 8.69 7.20
N THR A 39 18.80 7.62 6.66
CA THR A 39 17.35 7.49 6.48
C THR A 39 16.79 6.50 7.49
N LEU A 40 15.77 6.90 8.25
CA LEU A 40 15.05 6.02 9.15
C LEU A 40 13.72 5.61 8.52
N ARG A 41 13.38 4.33 8.68
CA ARG A 41 12.08 3.78 8.32
C ARG A 41 11.26 3.68 9.59
N VAL A 42 10.16 4.42 9.66
CA VAL A 42 9.21 4.38 10.76
C VAL A 42 8.02 3.54 10.31
N ALA A 43 7.64 2.53 11.10
CA ALA A 43 6.52 1.66 10.76
C ALA A 43 5.24 2.50 10.62
N GLN A 44 4.44 2.26 9.59
CA GLN A 44 3.17 2.96 9.36
C GLN A 44 1.97 2.15 9.89
N PRO A 45 0.85 2.80 10.28
CA PRO A 45 -0.42 2.11 10.47
C PRO A 45 -0.91 1.45 9.18
N SER A 46 -1.54 0.28 9.29
CA SER A 46 -2.24 -0.38 8.17
C SER A 46 -3.22 0.58 7.50
N GLY A 47 -3.28 0.56 6.16
CA GLY A 47 -4.13 1.47 5.38
C GLY A 47 -3.70 2.94 5.38
N MET A 48 -2.60 3.30 6.06
CA MET A 48 -2.04 4.66 6.10
C MET A 48 -3.02 5.72 6.63
N TYR A 49 -3.88 5.34 7.58
CA TYR A 49 -4.76 6.29 8.28
C TYR A 49 -4.03 6.96 9.44
N TYR A 50 -4.18 8.28 9.55
CA TYR A 50 -3.51 9.09 10.56
C TYR A 50 -4.46 10.07 11.22
N THR A 51 -4.19 10.41 12.48
CA THR A 51 -4.75 11.61 13.10
C THR A 51 -3.76 12.77 12.96
N THR A 52 -4.27 14.00 12.91
CA THR A 52 -3.37 15.17 12.85
C THR A 52 -2.48 15.29 14.09
N LYS A 53 -2.93 14.80 15.25
CA LYS A 53 -2.10 14.73 16.46
C LYS A 53 -0.89 13.83 16.23
N ASN A 54 -1.11 12.58 15.79
CA ASN A 54 -0.01 11.64 15.54
C ASN A 54 1.00 12.19 14.53
N LEU A 55 0.54 12.80 13.44
CA LEU A 55 1.45 13.41 12.46
C LEU A 55 2.25 14.58 13.03
N ARG A 56 1.63 15.47 13.81
CA ARG A 56 2.34 16.59 14.44
C ARG A 56 3.39 16.08 15.42
N ASP A 57 3.05 15.12 16.27
CA ASP A 57 3.99 14.53 17.22
C ASP A 57 5.21 13.89 16.51
N LEU A 58 4.97 13.18 15.39
CA LEU A 58 6.04 12.62 14.55
C LEU A 58 6.90 13.72 13.89
N MET A 59 6.30 14.83 13.45
CA MET A 59 7.04 15.95 12.87
C MET A 59 7.83 16.73 13.93
N ASP A 60 7.31 16.89 15.14
CA ASP A 60 8.03 17.53 16.26
C ASP A 60 9.26 16.70 16.65
N LEU A 61 9.10 15.37 16.72
CA LEU A 61 10.22 14.44 16.90
C LEU A 61 11.26 14.57 15.78
N TRP A 62 10.80 14.62 14.52
CA TRP A 62 11.70 14.70 13.38
C TRP A 62 12.41 16.05 13.26
N ALA A 63 11.75 17.15 13.63
CA ALA A 63 12.35 18.48 13.71
C ALA A 63 13.42 18.56 14.80
N LYS A 64 13.26 17.81 15.90
CA LYS A 64 14.23 17.76 17.00
C LYS A 64 15.52 17.02 16.61
N TYR A 65 15.41 15.91 15.89
CA TYR A 65 16.54 15.00 15.64
C TYR A 65 17.03 14.92 14.19
N GLY A 66 16.30 15.50 13.24
CA GLY A 66 16.54 15.28 11.82
C GLY A 66 16.52 16.55 10.98
N SER A 67 16.46 16.34 9.67
CA SER A 67 16.48 17.42 8.68
C SER A 67 15.13 18.12 8.49
N GLY A 68 14.03 17.56 9.00
CA GLY A 68 12.67 17.97 8.68
C GLY A 68 12.14 17.48 7.32
N ILE A 69 12.95 16.74 6.54
CA ILE A 69 12.56 16.22 5.21
C ILE A 69 12.02 14.79 5.35
N THR A 70 10.92 14.48 4.66
CA THR A 70 10.30 13.15 4.70
C THR A 70 9.93 12.63 3.31
N ASN A 71 9.72 11.31 3.19
CA ASN A 71 8.84 10.76 2.15
C ASN A 71 7.60 10.18 2.82
N PHE A 72 6.44 10.53 2.28
CA PHE A 72 5.13 10.09 2.75
C PHE A 72 4.43 9.35 1.59
N HIS A 73 4.74 8.07 1.34
CA HIS A 73 5.56 7.10 2.10
C HIS A 73 6.69 6.53 1.24
N GLY A 74 7.53 5.69 1.83
CA GLY A 74 8.42 4.81 1.09
C GLY A 74 7.63 3.74 0.34
N SER A 75 8.15 3.25 -0.80
CA SER A 75 7.42 2.30 -1.66
C SER A 75 7.11 0.93 -1.02
N THR A 76 7.66 0.61 0.15
CA THR A 76 7.26 -0.61 0.88
C THR A 76 6.07 -0.34 1.81
N GLY A 77 5.95 0.87 2.35
CA GLY A 77 4.89 1.29 3.27
C GLY A 77 5.38 2.30 4.31
N ASP A 78 6.66 2.20 4.70
CA ASP A 78 7.24 2.97 5.81
C ASP A 78 7.08 4.49 5.66
N LEU A 79 6.84 5.19 6.77
CA LEU A 79 7.11 6.62 6.84
C LEU A 79 8.63 6.83 6.84
N ILE A 80 9.13 7.69 5.96
CA ILE A 80 10.56 7.88 5.79
C ILE A 80 10.99 9.22 6.38
N PHE A 81 11.86 9.17 7.38
CA PHE A 81 12.60 10.32 7.88
C PHE A 81 13.95 10.39 7.17
N ILE A 82 14.20 11.47 6.41
CA ILE A 82 15.34 11.57 5.49
C ILE A 82 16.39 12.51 6.04
N GLY A 83 17.48 11.98 6.58
CA GLY A 83 18.65 12.77 6.90
C GLY A 83 18.74 13.11 8.38
N THR A 84 19.58 12.35 9.08
CA THR A 84 20.08 12.67 10.42
C THR A 84 21.52 12.14 10.55
N SER A 85 22.17 12.44 11.67
CA SER A 85 23.49 11.96 12.03
C SER A 85 23.44 10.69 12.88
N THR A 86 24.60 10.06 13.12
CA THR A 86 24.66 8.75 13.80
C THR A 86 24.33 8.89 15.29
N GLU A 87 24.78 9.96 15.92
CA GLU A 87 24.58 10.27 17.33
C GLU A 87 23.12 10.54 17.70
N ASN A 88 22.27 10.89 16.72
CA ASN A 88 20.85 11.12 16.93
C ASN A 88 19.99 9.85 16.82
N LEU A 89 20.54 8.72 16.37
CA LEU A 89 19.74 7.52 16.10
C LEU A 89 19.12 6.92 17.36
N GLU A 90 19.93 6.71 18.40
CA GLU A 90 19.47 6.14 19.68
C GLU A 90 18.52 7.09 20.44
N PRO A 91 18.83 8.39 20.60
CA PRO A 91 17.89 9.34 21.22
C PRO A 91 16.55 9.45 20.48
N LEU A 92 16.58 9.48 19.14
CA LEU A 92 15.35 9.50 18.34
C LEU A 92 14.54 8.22 18.57
N PHE A 93 15.19 7.05 18.52
CA PHE A 93 14.52 5.77 18.71
C PHE A 93 13.93 5.63 20.12
N TRP A 94 14.63 6.14 21.13
CA TRP A 94 14.11 6.20 22.50
C TRP A 94 12.80 7.01 22.56
N ASP A 95 12.79 8.26 22.09
CA ASP A 95 11.60 9.12 22.10
C ASP A 95 10.47 8.53 21.23
N LEU A 96 10.79 7.97 20.06
CA LEU A 96 9.84 7.31 19.17
C LEU A 96 9.08 6.17 19.88
N THR A 97 9.81 5.33 20.62
CA THR A 97 9.25 4.15 21.30
C THR A 97 8.61 4.50 22.63
N HIS A 98 9.22 5.38 23.43
CA HIS A 98 8.75 5.70 24.78
C HIS A 98 7.60 6.70 24.78
N ASP A 99 7.66 7.72 23.94
CA ASP A 99 6.67 8.80 23.94
C ASP A 99 5.58 8.54 22.90
N LEU A 100 5.95 8.12 21.69
CA LEU A 100 5.00 7.94 20.58
C LEU A 100 4.43 6.52 20.44
N LYS A 101 5.00 5.55 21.16
CA LYS A 101 4.63 4.12 21.08
C LYS A 101 4.69 3.59 19.63
N GLN A 102 5.62 4.12 18.85
CA GLN A 102 5.85 3.76 17.46
C GLN A 102 7.19 3.02 17.36
N ASP A 103 7.34 2.16 16.35
CA ASP A 103 8.57 1.41 16.12
C ASP A 103 9.17 1.69 14.73
N LEU A 104 10.38 1.22 14.51
CA LEU A 104 11.05 1.22 13.21
C LEU A 104 10.46 0.13 12.30
N GLY A 105 10.52 0.41 11.00
CA GLY A 105 10.25 -0.56 9.95
C GLY A 105 11.45 -1.43 9.61
N GLY A 106 11.31 -2.30 8.60
CA GLY A 106 12.34 -3.27 8.22
C GLY A 106 13.32 -2.81 7.13
N SER A 107 14.59 -3.17 7.27
CA SER A 107 15.62 -3.12 6.21
C SER A 107 16.67 -4.23 6.40
N GLY A 108 17.29 -4.72 5.32
CA GLY A 108 18.25 -5.84 5.37
C GLY A 108 17.71 -7.16 4.82
N SER A 109 18.32 -8.29 5.21
CA SER A 109 17.89 -9.64 4.82
C SER A 109 16.90 -10.22 5.84
N ASN A 110 15.72 -9.62 5.88
CA ASN A 110 14.66 -9.81 6.87
C ASN A 110 13.28 -9.69 6.23
N LEU A 111 12.24 -9.91 7.03
CA LEU A 111 10.90 -9.44 6.69
C LEU A 111 10.91 -7.91 6.66
N ARG A 112 10.40 -7.33 5.58
CA ARG A 112 10.19 -5.88 5.49
C ARG A 112 8.79 -5.55 5.97
N THR A 113 8.60 -4.27 6.28
CA THR A 113 7.32 -3.72 6.74
C THR A 113 6.18 -4.15 5.83
N PRO A 114 5.22 -4.93 6.33
CA PRO A 114 4.03 -5.30 5.55
C PRO A 114 3.20 -4.06 5.19
N SER A 115 2.46 -4.12 4.09
CA SER A 115 1.49 -3.09 3.72
C SER A 115 0.27 -3.67 3.02
N CYS A 116 -0.85 -2.94 3.08
CA CYS A 116 -2.13 -3.38 2.54
C CYS A 116 -2.84 -2.26 1.77
N CYS A 117 -3.83 -2.62 0.95
CA CYS A 117 -4.81 -1.63 0.49
C CYS A 117 -5.71 -1.20 1.67
N LEU A 118 -6.54 -0.18 1.45
CA LEU A 118 -7.46 0.32 2.47
C LEU A 118 -8.55 -0.71 2.87
N GLY A 119 -8.79 -1.74 2.06
CA GLY A 119 -9.71 -2.83 2.38
C GLY A 119 -11.13 -2.36 2.71
N GLU A 120 -11.79 -3.08 3.62
CA GLU A 120 -13.18 -2.81 4.00
C GLU A 120 -13.39 -1.48 4.74
N SER A 121 -12.32 -0.76 5.10
CA SER A 121 -12.45 0.55 5.74
C SER A 121 -13.16 1.58 4.86
N ARG A 122 -13.06 1.42 3.52
CA ARG A 122 -13.69 2.32 2.54
C ARG A 122 -13.75 1.71 1.13
N CYS A 123 -13.89 0.40 1.00
CA CYS A 123 -14.09 -0.28 -0.27
C CYS A 123 -15.07 -1.44 -0.09
N GLU A 124 -16.15 -1.37 -0.86
CA GLU A 124 -17.22 -2.34 -0.97
C GLU A 124 -16.79 -3.66 -1.64
N TRP A 125 -15.63 -3.68 -2.29
CA TRP A 125 -15.09 -4.88 -2.97
C TRP A 125 -14.14 -5.71 -2.10
N SER A 126 -13.85 -5.30 -0.86
CA SER A 126 -12.88 -6.01 -0.02
C SER A 126 -13.44 -7.37 0.42
N CYS A 127 -12.76 -8.46 0.04
CA CYS A 127 -13.18 -9.82 0.38
C CYS A 127 -12.71 -10.29 1.78
N PHE A 128 -11.90 -9.49 2.47
CA PHE A 128 -11.45 -9.72 3.84
C PHE A 128 -10.93 -8.42 4.48
N ASP A 129 -10.71 -8.42 5.79
CA ASP A 129 -10.08 -7.32 6.52
C ASP A 129 -8.57 -7.29 6.27
N THR A 130 -8.16 -6.54 5.25
CA THR A 130 -6.76 -6.38 4.84
C THR A 130 -5.92 -5.67 5.89
N GLN A 131 -6.51 -4.73 6.62
CA GLN A 131 -5.80 -3.91 7.58
C GLN A 131 -5.48 -4.71 8.84
N HIS A 132 -6.43 -5.52 9.31
CA HIS A 132 -6.25 -6.40 10.46
C HIS A 132 -5.20 -7.47 10.21
N ILE A 133 -5.24 -8.20 9.09
CA ILE A 133 -4.20 -9.22 8.82
C ILE A 133 -2.82 -8.57 8.63
N CYS A 134 -2.75 -7.40 8.01
CA CYS A 134 -1.51 -6.65 7.87
C CYS A 134 -0.93 -6.28 9.24
N TYR A 135 -1.76 -5.78 10.16
CA TYR A 135 -1.35 -5.46 11.51
C TYR A 135 -0.96 -6.70 12.31
N ALA A 136 -1.81 -7.73 12.32
CA ALA A 136 -1.61 -8.96 13.08
C ALA A 136 -0.30 -9.66 12.69
N LEU A 137 0.00 -9.80 11.40
CA LEU A 137 1.24 -10.41 10.94
C LEU A 137 2.45 -9.51 11.14
N THR A 138 2.29 -8.17 11.07
CA THR A 138 3.36 -7.24 11.44
C THR A 138 3.74 -7.42 12.90
N MET A 139 2.76 -7.51 13.81
CA MET A 139 3.01 -7.68 15.24
C MET A 139 3.50 -9.09 15.59
N HIS A 140 3.04 -10.12 14.88
CA HIS A 140 3.46 -11.50 15.12
C HIS A 140 4.93 -11.74 14.75
N TYR A 141 5.39 -11.17 13.63
CA TYR A 141 6.74 -11.37 13.09
C TYR A 141 7.69 -10.19 13.36
N GLN A 142 7.56 -9.53 14.51
CA GLN A 142 8.44 -8.40 14.87
C GLN A 142 9.93 -8.81 14.90
N ASP A 143 10.25 -10.00 15.40
CA ASP A 143 11.63 -10.50 15.44
C ASP A 143 12.21 -10.62 14.02
N GLU A 144 11.46 -11.23 13.11
CA GLU A 144 11.87 -11.39 11.71
C GLU A 144 11.87 -10.07 10.94
N ILE A 145 11.19 -9.02 11.41
CA ILE A 145 11.29 -7.66 10.86
C ILE A 145 12.57 -6.98 11.34
N HIS A 146 12.87 -7.05 12.63
CA HIS A 146 13.94 -6.26 13.23
C HIS A 146 15.31 -6.95 13.24
N ARG A 147 15.36 -8.28 13.18
CA ARG A 147 16.59 -9.09 13.31
C ARG A 147 16.78 -9.95 12.06
N PRO A 148 17.62 -9.51 11.09
CA PRO A 148 17.87 -10.25 9.86
C PRO A 148 18.32 -11.69 10.07
N ALA A 149 17.42 -12.63 9.76
CA ALA A 149 17.64 -14.08 9.88
C ALA A 149 17.45 -14.83 8.55
N PHE A 150 17.10 -14.13 7.47
CA PHE A 150 16.79 -14.74 6.18
C PHE A 150 17.97 -14.66 5.19
N PRO A 151 18.02 -15.54 4.18
CA PRO A 151 19.03 -15.45 3.11
C PRO A 151 18.98 -14.11 2.37
N TYR A 152 17.78 -13.54 2.21
CA TYR A 152 17.60 -12.22 1.61
C TYR A 152 16.33 -11.53 2.13
N LYS A 153 15.94 -10.40 1.53
CA LYS A 153 14.74 -9.66 1.91
C LYS A 153 13.47 -10.48 1.61
N PHE A 154 12.45 -10.35 2.44
CA PHE A 154 11.13 -10.93 2.24
C PHE A 154 10.05 -9.87 2.51
N LYS A 155 8.93 -9.88 1.77
CA LYS A 155 7.87 -8.87 1.87
C LYS A 155 6.49 -9.52 1.85
N PHE A 156 5.62 -9.02 2.73
CA PHE A 156 4.18 -9.31 2.69
C PHE A 156 3.40 -8.12 2.13
N LYS A 157 2.41 -8.39 1.28
CA LYS A 157 1.39 -7.41 0.89
C LYS A 157 0.00 -8.01 0.78
N PHE A 158 -1.00 -7.21 1.14
CA PHE A 158 -2.41 -7.65 1.24
C PHE A 158 -3.34 -6.76 0.41
N SER A 159 -4.01 -7.35 -0.57
CA SER A 159 -5.01 -6.69 -1.42
C SER A 159 -6.37 -7.33 -1.23
N GLY A 160 -7.39 -6.52 -0.94
CA GLY A 160 -8.74 -6.98 -0.62
C GLY A 160 -9.46 -7.66 -1.79
N CYS A 161 -9.06 -7.37 -3.03
CA CYS A 161 -9.60 -7.96 -4.25
C CYS A 161 -8.56 -7.96 -5.39
N PRO A 162 -8.86 -8.59 -6.55
CA PRO A 162 -7.95 -8.69 -7.69
C PRO A 162 -7.56 -7.37 -8.37
N ASN A 163 -8.21 -6.24 -8.06
CA ASN A 163 -7.75 -4.92 -8.50
C ASN A 163 -6.36 -4.54 -7.94
N ASP A 164 -5.92 -5.24 -6.89
CA ASP A 164 -4.56 -5.20 -6.35
C ASP A 164 -4.02 -3.78 -6.08
N CYS A 165 -4.79 -2.95 -5.35
CA CYS A 165 -4.46 -1.53 -5.16
C CYS A 165 -3.13 -1.26 -4.42
N VAL A 166 -2.57 -2.24 -3.68
CA VAL A 166 -1.22 -2.11 -3.08
C VAL A 166 -0.12 -2.75 -3.94
N ALA A 167 -0.50 -3.30 -5.10
CA ALA A 167 0.35 -4.04 -6.04
C ALA A 167 1.13 -5.16 -5.33
N ALA A 168 0.41 -6.01 -4.62
CA ALA A 168 0.93 -7.14 -3.88
C ALA A 168 1.66 -8.11 -4.82
N ILE A 169 1.04 -8.52 -5.94
CA ILE A 169 1.62 -9.51 -6.84
C ILE A 169 2.91 -9.02 -7.51
N GLY A 170 3.05 -7.72 -7.73
CA GLY A 170 4.24 -7.14 -8.36
C GLY A 170 5.34 -6.71 -7.40
N ARG A 171 5.07 -6.58 -6.09
CA ARG A 171 5.99 -5.90 -5.15
C ARG A 171 6.19 -6.63 -3.81
N SER A 172 5.72 -7.87 -3.69
CA SER A 172 5.90 -8.70 -2.49
C SER A 172 6.32 -10.12 -2.83
N ASP A 173 6.98 -10.77 -1.89
CA ASP A 173 7.39 -12.18 -1.99
C ASP A 173 6.23 -13.12 -1.59
N PHE A 174 5.33 -12.63 -0.74
CA PHE A 174 4.08 -13.28 -0.37
C PHE A 174 2.92 -12.29 -0.52
N ALA A 175 2.13 -12.50 -1.59
CA ALA A 175 0.96 -11.70 -1.92
C ALA A 175 -0.30 -12.44 -1.47
N VAL A 176 -1.11 -11.77 -0.65
CA VAL A 176 -2.48 -12.25 -0.32
C VAL A 176 -3.47 -11.36 -1.05
N ILE A 177 -4.24 -11.97 -1.95
CA ILE A 177 -5.22 -11.27 -2.78
C ILE A 177 -6.58 -11.91 -2.57
N GLY A 178 -7.54 -11.11 -2.13
CA GLY A 178 -8.88 -11.55 -1.79
C GLY A 178 -9.69 -11.95 -3.01
N THR A 179 -10.60 -12.89 -2.82
CA THR A 179 -11.56 -13.33 -3.83
C THR A 179 -12.75 -13.99 -3.12
N TRP A 180 -13.78 -14.32 -3.89
CA TRP A 180 -14.96 -15.07 -3.45
C TRP A 180 -15.07 -16.38 -4.22
N LYS A 181 -15.99 -17.26 -3.81
CA LYS A 181 -16.16 -18.60 -4.40
C LYS A 181 -17.61 -18.90 -4.82
N ASP A 182 -18.56 -18.13 -4.30
CA ASP A 182 -19.96 -18.13 -4.68
C ASP A 182 -20.22 -17.24 -5.89
N ASP A 183 -21.50 -16.99 -6.16
CA ASP A 183 -21.97 -16.26 -7.34
C ASP A 183 -21.84 -14.75 -7.17
N ILE A 184 -21.55 -14.04 -8.26
CA ILE A 184 -21.68 -12.57 -8.30
C ILE A 184 -23.14 -12.19 -8.05
N GLN A 185 -23.36 -11.25 -7.14
CA GLN A 185 -24.68 -10.70 -6.84
C GLN A 185 -25.09 -9.69 -7.91
N ILE A 186 -26.28 -9.87 -8.50
CA ILE A 186 -26.77 -9.00 -9.58
C ILE A 186 -28.12 -8.40 -9.17
N ASP A 187 -28.17 -7.07 -9.05
CA ASP A 187 -29.41 -6.31 -8.97
C ASP A 187 -29.88 -5.92 -10.38
N GLN A 188 -30.88 -6.65 -10.90
CA GLN A 188 -31.43 -6.40 -12.24
C GLN A 188 -32.11 -5.02 -12.36
N ALA A 189 -32.55 -4.42 -11.26
CA ALA A 189 -33.09 -3.07 -11.29
C ALA A 189 -31.95 -2.06 -11.54
N ALA A 190 -30.83 -2.20 -10.83
CA ALA A 190 -29.64 -1.36 -11.06
C ALA A 190 -29.09 -1.52 -12.49
N VAL A 191 -29.02 -2.75 -13.02
CA VAL A 191 -28.60 -3.00 -14.42
C VAL A 191 -29.46 -2.21 -15.41
N LYS A 192 -30.78 -2.15 -15.21
CA LYS A 192 -31.68 -1.37 -16.07
C LYS A 192 -31.40 0.13 -15.99
N GLU A 193 -31.04 0.65 -14.83
CA GLU A 193 -30.68 2.06 -14.66
C GLU A 193 -29.37 2.42 -15.39
N TYR A 194 -28.37 1.52 -15.37
CA TYR A 194 -27.15 1.68 -16.20
C TYR A 194 -27.48 1.73 -17.69
N VAL A 195 -28.26 0.76 -18.19
CA VAL A 195 -28.66 0.70 -19.61
C VAL A 195 -29.52 1.89 -20.03
N ALA A 196 -30.33 2.43 -19.12
CA ALA A 196 -31.14 3.63 -19.35
C ALA A 196 -30.31 4.93 -19.36
N GLY A 197 -29.02 4.88 -19.00
CA GLY A 197 -28.16 6.06 -18.91
C GLY A 197 -28.53 6.99 -17.76
N ASN A 198 -29.00 6.44 -16.63
CA ASN A 198 -29.33 7.25 -15.46
C ASN A 198 -28.04 7.83 -14.83
N ASP A 199 -27.97 9.14 -14.67
CA ASP A 199 -26.83 9.86 -14.06
C ASP A 199 -26.46 9.38 -12.64
N ARG A 200 -27.39 8.72 -11.93
CA ARG A 200 -27.11 8.11 -10.62
C ARG A 200 -26.33 6.80 -10.69
N TYR A 201 -26.26 6.19 -11.87
CA TYR A 201 -25.55 4.96 -12.16
C TYR A 201 -24.52 5.21 -13.28
N PRO A 202 -23.53 6.10 -13.06
CA PRO A 202 -22.48 6.31 -14.05
C PRO A 202 -21.59 5.07 -14.13
N SER A 203 -21.29 4.60 -15.34
CA SER A 203 -20.38 3.48 -15.54
C SER A 203 -19.01 3.79 -14.90
N ASN A 204 -18.41 2.77 -14.31
CA ASN A 204 -17.13 2.84 -13.60
C ASN A 204 -17.08 3.94 -12.52
N GLY A 205 -18.20 4.18 -11.84
CA GLY A 205 -18.34 5.25 -10.85
C GLY A 205 -18.11 6.66 -11.43
N GLY A 206 -18.24 6.83 -12.76
CA GLY A 206 -17.97 8.08 -13.45
C GLY A 206 -16.49 8.37 -13.68
N ALA A 207 -15.60 7.37 -13.62
CA ALA A 207 -14.16 7.53 -13.85
C ALA A 207 -13.80 8.15 -15.21
N HIS A 208 -14.70 8.06 -16.20
CA HIS A 208 -14.50 8.54 -17.57
C HIS A 208 -15.45 9.68 -17.97
N LYS A 209 -16.16 10.30 -17.02
CA LYS A 209 -17.22 11.30 -17.28
C LYS A 209 -16.78 12.54 -18.06
N ASP A 210 -15.49 12.86 -18.03
CA ASP A 210 -14.92 14.04 -18.69
C ASP A 210 -14.56 13.78 -20.17
N GLY A 211 -14.67 12.54 -20.64
CA GLY A 211 -14.44 12.17 -22.03
C GLY A 211 -15.75 11.97 -22.81
N ASP A 212 -15.69 12.13 -24.13
CA ASP A 212 -16.81 11.85 -25.04
C ASP A 212 -16.73 10.41 -25.55
N TRP A 213 -17.35 9.49 -24.79
CA TRP A 213 -17.37 8.05 -25.08
C TRP A 213 -18.71 7.56 -25.64
N GLY A 214 -19.69 8.47 -25.77
CA GLY A 214 -21.08 8.13 -26.05
C GLY A 214 -21.84 7.60 -24.82
N PRO A 215 -23.12 7.22 -25.00
CA PRO A 215 -23.90 6.58 -23.95
C PRO A 215 -23.35 5.19 -23.62
N PHE A 216 -23.51 4.77 -22.36
CA PHE A 216 -23.10 3.45 -21.90
C PHE A 216 -23.71 2.34 -22.76
N ASP A 217 -22.87 1.41 -23.21
CA ASP A 217 -23.25 0.24 -23.98
C ASP A 217 -22.85 -1.04 -23.24
N LEU A 218 -23.82 -1.69 -22.57
CA LEU A 218 -23.59 -2.90 -21.79
C LEU A 218 -22.94 -4.03 -22.59
N GLN A 219 -23.28 -4.15 -23.88
CA GLN A 219 -22.69 -5.17 -24.74
C GLN A 219 -21.20 -4.88 -24.95
N LYS A 220 -20.87 -3.67 -25.40
CA LYS A 220 -19.49 -3.30 -25.74
C LYS A 220 -18.58 -3.13 -24.53
N GLU A 221 -19.10 -2.61 -23.42
CA GLU A 221 -18.28 -2.18 -22.29
C GLU A 221 -18.19 -3.24 -21.18
N VAL A 222 -19.07 -4.24 -21.18
CA VAL A 222 -19.07 -5.31 -20.15
C VAL A 222 -19.01 -6.70 -20.78
N ILE A 223 -19.99 -7.05 -21.63
CA ILE A 223 -20.13 -8.42 -22.13
C ILE A 223 -18.99 -8.80 -23.08
N ASP A 224 -18.72 -7.99 -24.10
CA ASP A 224 -17.69 -8.25 -25.12
C ASP A 224 -16.25 -8.18 -24.57
N ILE A 225 -16.07 -7.59 -23.38
CA ILE A 225 -14.78 -7.44 -22.71
C ILE A 225 -14.59 -8.51 -21.61
N CYS A 226 -15.63 -9.28 -21.27
CA CYS A 226 -15.51 -10.36 -20.30
C CYS A 226 -14.48 -11.40 -20.77
N PRO A 227 -13.36 -11.61 -20.06
CA PRO A 227 -12.23 -12.37 -20.56
C PRO A 227 -12.51 -13.88 -20.72
N THR A 228 -13.61 -14.37 -20.14
CA THR A 228 -14.04 -15.77 -20.27
C THR A 228 -15.35 -15.92 -21.02
N GLU A 229 -15.88 -14.84 -21.61
CA GLU A 229 -17.12 -14.85 -22.41
C GLU A 229 -18.33 -15.46 -21.66
N CYS A 230 -18.33 -15.39 -20.32
CA CYS A 230 -19.33 -16.05 -19.46
C CYS A 230 -20.58 -15.20 -19.16
N MET A 231 -20.76 -14.06 -19.83
CA MET A 231 -21.85 -13.11 -19.57
C MET A 231 -22.75 -12.96 -20.80
N TRP A 232 -24.06 -12.83 -20.61
CA TRP A 232 -25.01 -12.59 -21.70
C TRP A 232 -26.30 -11.91 -21.22
N MET A 233 -27.10 -11.40 -22.15
CA MET A 233 -28.46 -10.92 -21.89
C MET A 233 -29.49 -11.98 -22.25
N GLU A 234 -30.44 -12.25 -21.35
CA GLU A 234 -31.57 -13.15 -21.60
C GLU A 234 -32.84 -12.56 -20.98
N GLY A 235 -33.91 -12.42 -21.77
CA GLY A 235 -35.18 -11.88 -21.27
C GLY A 235 -35.09 -10.43 -20.73
N GLY A 236 -34.08 -9.67 -21.14
CA GLY A 236 -33.82 -8.31 -20.62
C GLY A 236 -33.09 -8.29 -19.27
N GLU A 237 -32.54 -9.42 -18.84
CA GLU A 237 -31.73 -9.55 -17.62
C GLU A 237 -30.28 -9.93 -17.96
N LEU A 238 -29.33 -9.40 -17.18
CA LEU A 238 -27.93 -9.80 -17.27
C LEU A 238 -27.72 -11.14 -16.56
N LYS A 239 -27.08 -12.09 -17.23
CA LYS A 239 -26.72 -13.41 -16.70
C LYS A 239 -25.20 -13.57 -16.68
N ILE A 240 -24.71 -14.34 -15.71
CA ILE A 240 -23.30 -14.69 -15.56
C ILE A 240 -23.24 -16.19 -15.26
N ASP A 241 -22.47 -16.93 -16.03
CA ASP A 241 -22.04 -18.27 -15.67
C ASP A 241 -20.84 -18.17 -14.71
N ASN A 242 -21.14 -18.15 -13.41
CA ASN A 242 -20.12 -18.01 -12.37
C ASN A 242 -19.11 -19.18 -12.36
N SER A 243 -19.48 -20.35 -12.91
CA SER A 243 -18.57 -21.50 -12.99
C SER A 243 -17.40 -21.24 -13.95
N GLU A 244 -17.62 -20.41 -14.97
CA GLU A 244 -16.62 -19.98 -15.95
C GLU A 244 -16.05 -18.57 -15.65
N CYS A 245 -16.49 -17.93 -14.56
CA CYS A 245 -15.96 -16.63 -14.16
C CYS A 245 -14.57 -16.76 -13.51
N ASN A 246 -13.59 -16.02 -14.04
CA ASN A 246 -12.25 -15.93 -13.45
C ASN A 246 -12.10 -14.82 -12.38
N ARG A 247 -13.20 -14.15 -12.03
CA ARG A 247 -13.26 -13.08 -11.00
C ARG A 247 -12.28 -11.92 -11.27
N CYS A 248 -12.16 -11.51 -12.52
CA CYS A 248 -11.26 -10.42 -12.95
C CYS A 248 -11.65 -9.00 -12.51
N MET A 249 -12.77 -8.84 -11.78
CA MET A 249 -13.36 -7.56 -11.34
C MET A 249 -13.95 -6.66 -12.43
N HIS A 250 -13.73 -6.87 -13.73
CA HIS A 250 -14.15 -5.92 -14.79
C HIS A 250 -15.61 -5.49 -14.70
N CYS A 251 -16.55 -6.44 -14.68
CA CYS A 251 -17.99 -6.13 -14.63
C CYS A 251 -18.39 -5.39 -13.33
N ILE A 252 -17.84 -5.80 -12.19
CA ILE A 252 -18.06 -5.14 -10.89
C ILE A 252 -17.47 -3.73 -10.89
N ASN A 253 -16.28 -3.53 -11.48
CA ASN A 253 -15.66 -2.22 -11.59
C ASN A 253 -16.50 -1.28 -12.48
N VAL A 254 -17.08 -1.80 -13.57
CA VAL A 254 -17.90 -1.00 -14.50
C VAL A 254 -19.29 -0.70 -13.93
N MET A 255 -19.88 -1.61 -13.15
CA MET A 255 -21.21 -1.46 -12.56
C MET A 255 -21.21 -1.77 -11.05
N PRO A 256 -20.57 -0.93 -10.22
CA PRO A 256 -20.46 -1.15 -8.78
C PRO A 256 -21.77 -0.88 -8.01
#